data_AF-A0A947MVV6-F1
#
_entry.id   AF-A0A947MVV6-F1
#
_cell.length_a   1.000
_cell.length_b   1.000
_cell.length_c   1.000
_cell.angle_alpha   90.00
_cell.angle_beta   90.00
_cell.angle_gamma   90.00
#
_symmetry.space_group_name_H-M   'P 1'
#
loop_
_entity.id
_entity.type
_entity.pdbx_description
1 polymer ?
#
loop_
_entity_poly.entity_id
_entity_poly.type
_entity_poly.pdbx_seq_one_letter_code
_entity_poly.pdbx_strand_id
1 'polypeptide(L)'
;VLLDPHGDLAEAALAYTRPDRPVLVFDPGDEAFPIPWNPLRGEGSESLRVSRLVAVLHRLFADSWGPRLEHLLRACLATVLVSERASLLLAYRFLIEPSLRERLATRARDPLLRAFWLSEFPKLPKGLQAEAVLPVTNKLGAFIANPTLRRIFGYEASRVNLARHLDAGGVLVAALSRARLGEDVASLLGGLLLAELEAVMLSRRTPEPPVSLYLDEFQHFAGERMGTILAEARKFGLRVTMAHQFRAQLPETLAAAIRGNVGTSVYFRLGAEDAAELAPDLAPVLTDVDLTRLARHQVAVRLLADGLPLPAFTARTLRAPPAQDGPGRVQAAREASRRRFGVTKDRVDAHLARTFPGPRHTT
;
A
#
# COMPACT_ATOMS: atom_id res chain seq x y z
N VAL A 1 11.04 -5.47 -1.53
CA VAL A 1 10.11 -4.35 -1.31
C VAL A 1 10.35 -3.81 0.09
N LEU A 2 10.60 -2.52 0.22
CA LEU A 2 10.72 -1.83 1.50
C LEU A 2 9.58 -0.79 1.58
N LEU A 3 8.77 -0.86 2.63
CA LEU A 3 7.80 0.18 2.98
C LEU A 3 8.28 0.85 4.27
N ASP A 4 8.57 2.14 4.17
CA ASP A 4 9.10 2.94 5.28
C ASP A 4 8.24 4.20 5.47
N PRO A 5 7.53 4.32 6.61
CA PRO A 5 6.66 5.47 6.90
C PRO A 5 7.41 6.72 7.39
N HIS A 6 8.71 6.66 7.65
CA HIS A 6 9.52 7.79 8.10
C HIS A 6 10.42 8.34 6.98
N GLY A 7 10.96 7.45 6.15
CA GLY A 7 11.74 7.76 4.94
C GLY A 7 13.25 7.68 5.15
N ASP A 8 13.74 7.59 6.38
CA ASP A 8 15.15 7.48 6.72
C ASP A 8 15.73 6.09 6.38
N LEU A 9 14.98 5.02 6.68
CA LEU A 9 15.35 3.67 6.27
C LEU A 9 15.34 3.52 4.74
N ALA A 10 14.41 4.19 4.06
CA ALA A 10 14.35 4.23 2.60
C ALA A 10 15.61 4.86 2.01
N GLU A 11 16.03 6.03 2.49
CA GLU A 11 17.28 6.68 2.05
C GLU A 11 18.50 5.80 2.33
N ALA A 12 18.59 5.25 3.55
CA ALA A 12 19.69 4.36 3.91
C ALA A 12 19.75 3.12 3.02
N ALA A 13 18.60 2.50 2.71
CA ALA A 13 18.52 1.32 1.86
C ALA A 13 18.96 1.58 0.41
N LEU A 14 18.73 2.79 -0.12
CA LEU A 14 19.16 3.15 -1.48
C LEU A 14 20.68 3.10 -1.63
N ALA A 15 21.45 3.38 -0.57
CA ALA A 15 22.91 3.27 -0.57
C ALA A 15 23.41 1.81 -0.71
N TYR A 16 22.56 0.81 -0.49
CA TYR A 16 22.88 -0.60 -0.64
C TYR A 16 22.27 -1.24 -1.89
N THR A 17 21.58 -0.45 -2.73
CA THR A 17 21.05 -0.96 -3.99
C THR A 17 22.18 -1.32 -4.96
N ARG A 18 21.97 -2.37 -5.75
CA ARG A 18 22.96 -2.81 -6.73
C ARG A 18 22.63 -2.19 -8.11
N PRO A 19 23.63 -1.71 -8.87
CA PRO A 19 23.40 -1.11 -10.19
C PRO A 19 22.78 -2.05 -11.24
N ASP A 20 22.96 -3.36 -11.09
CA ASP A 20 22.45 -4.39 -12.01
C ASP A 20 20.95 -4.67 -11.83
N ARG A 21 20.33 -4.14 -10.77
CA ARG A 21 18.90 -4.34 -10.49
C ARG A 21 18.11 -3.06 -10.72
N PRO A 22 16.92 -3.15 -11.36
CA PRO A 22 16.09 -1.97 -11.51
C PRO A 22 15.53 -1.52 -10.16
N VAL A 23 15.73 -0.25 -9.82
CA VAL A 23 15.23 0.35 -8.57
C VAL A 23 14.04 1.26 -8.89
N LEU A 24 12.92 0.99 -8.25
CA LEU A 24 11.76 1.87 -8.18
C LEU A 24 11.77 2.56 -6.81
N VAL A 25 12.06 3.86 -6.82
CA VAL A 25 11.91 4.73 -5.65
C VAL A 25 10.53 5.37 -5.74
N PHE A 26 9.59 4.88 -4.92
CA PHE A 26 8.27 5.47 -4.80
C PHE A 26 8.27 6.46 -3.63
N ASP A 27 8.50 7.73 -3.96
CA ASP A 27 8.53 8.84 -3.01
C ASP A 27 7.47 9.88 -3.41
N PRO A 28 6.26 9.79 -2.86
CA PRO A 28 5.20 10.77 -3.11
C PRO A 28 5.58 12.20 -2.71
N GLY A 29 6.61 12.37 -1.86
CA GLY A 29 7.14 13.68 -1.50
C GLY A 29 8.02 14.31 -2.60
N ASP A 30 8.41 13.55 -3.63
CA ASP A 30 9.06 14.07 -4.83
C ASP A 30 8.02 14.64 -5.80
N GLU A 31 7.57 15.86 -5.52
CA GLU A 31 6.58 16.54 -6.35
C GLU A 31 7.06 16.88 -7.77
N ALA A 32 8.37 16.94 -8.00
CA ALA A 32 8.92 17.27 -9.31
C ALA A 32 8.75 16.12 -10.30
N PHE A 33 8.82 14.88 -9.79
CA PHE A 33 8.72 13.65 -10.58
C PHE A 33 7.73 12.66 -9.95
N PRO A 34 6.43 13.01 -9.85
CA PRO A 34 5.40 12.06 -9.42
C PRO A 34 5.44 10.78 -10.26
N ILE A 35 5.04 9.67 -9.64
CA ILE A 35 4.90 8.37 -10.29
C ILE A 35 3.41 8.06 -10.39
N PRO A 36 2.77 8.32 -11.55
CA PRO A 36 1.39 7.97 -11.76
C PRO A 36 1.13 6.47 -11.61
N TRP A 37 0.10 6.15 -10.83
CA TRP A 37 -0.30 4.80 -10.52
C TRP A 37 -1.81 4.72 -10.38
N ASN A 38 -2.43 3.78 -11.07
CA ASN A 38 -3.87 3.60 -11.06
C ASN A 38 -4.25 2.27 -10.38
N PRO A 39 -4.84 2.28 -9.18
CA PRO A 39 -5.22 1.06 -8.46
C PRO A 39 -6.38 0.29 -9.12
N LEU A 40 -7.04 0.88 -10.12
CA LEU A 40 -8.06 0.21 -10.94
C LEU A 40 -7.46 -0.64 -12.07
N ARG A 41 -6.13 -0.59 -12.26
CA ARG A 41 -5.37 -1.37 -13.26
C ARG A 41 -4.36 -2.26 -12.54
N GLY A 42 -3.87 -3.28 -13.24
CA GLY A 42 -2.92 -4.25 -12.68
C GLY A 42 -3.53 -5.65 -12.55
N GLU A 43 -2.95 -6.45 -11.65
CA GLU A 43 -3.23 -7.88 -11.54
C GLU A 43 -4.61 -8.20 -10.94
N GLY A 44 -5.16 -9.34 -11.37
CA GLY A 44 -6.47 -9.86 -10.94
C GLY A 44 -7.64 -9.45 -11.83
N SER A 45 -8.84 -9.93 -11.51
CA SER A 45 -10.07 -9.53 -12.21
C SER A 45 -10.48 -8.10 -11.85
N GLU A 46 -11.33 -7.48 -12.67
CA GLU A 46 -11.90 -6.15 -12.40
C GLU A 46 -12.56 -6.07 -11.02
N SER A 47 -13.38 -7.08 -10.67
CA SER A 47 -14.04 -7.16 -9.37
C SER A 47 -13.06 -7.25 -8.19
N LEU A 48 -11.96 -7.99 -8.35
CA LEU A 48 -10.92 -8.08 -7.31
C LEU A 48 -10.19 -6.74 -7.13
N ARG A 49 -9.88 -6.02 -8.21
CA ARG A 49 -9.25 -4.69 -8.12
C ARG A 49 -10.16 -3.67 -7.44
N VAL A 50 -11.45 -3.65 -7.80
CA VAL A 50 -12.45 -2.81 -7.11
C VAL A 50 -12.53 -3.17 -5.64
N SER A 51 -12.65 -4.46 -5.31
CA SER A 51 -12.78 -4.90 -3.92
C SER A 51 -11.56 -4.56 -3.07
N ARG A 52 -10.36 -4.67 -3.63
CA ARG A 52 -9.10 -4.29 -2.99
C ARG A 52 -9.06 -2.81 -2.65
N LEU A 53 -9.36 -1.95 -3.63
CA LEU A 53 -9.42 -0.51 -3.44
C LEU A 53 -10.47 -0.15 -2.38
N VAL A 54 -11.68 -0.71 -2.48
CA VAL A 54 -12.75 -0.48 -1.51
C VAL A 54 -12.35 -0.89 -0.10
N ALA A 55 -11.66 -2.01 0.08
CA ALA A 55 -11.16 -2.45 1.38
C ALA A 55 -10.15 -1.47 1.99
N VAL A 56 -9.24 -0.92 1.17
CA VAL A 56 -8.28 0.09 1.64
C VAL A 56 -8.98 1.41 1.99
N LEU A 57 -9.95 1.83 1.18
CA LEU A 57 -10.75 3.03 1.46
C LEU A 57 -11.62 2.88 2.72
N HIS A 58 -12.21 1.70 2.94
CA HIS A 58 -12.99 1.40 4.13
C HIS A 58 -12.13 1.55 5.39
N ARG A 59 -10.90 1.00 5.37
CA ARG A 59 -9.96 1.16 6.49
C ARG A 59 -9.59 2.63 6.75
N LEU A 60 -9.37 3.41 5.70
CA LEU A 60 -9.02 4.83 5.82
C LEU A 60 -10.17 5.68 6.39
N PHE A 61 -11.42 5.32 6.07
CA PHE A 61 -12.61 6.10 6.44
C PHE A 61 -13.56 5.34 7.37
N ALA A 62 -13.03 4.46 8.21
CA ALA A 62 -13.80 3.52 9.03
C ALA A 62 -14.89 4.21 9.87
N ASP A 63 -14.56 5.37 10.47
CA ASP A 63 -15.48 6.13 11.33
C ASP A 63 -16.71 6.70 10.60
N SER A 64 -16.70 6.70 9.27
CA SER A 64 -17.78 7.29 8.44
C SER A 64 -18.03 6.47 7.18
N TRP A 65 -18.08 5.15 7.35
CA TRP A 65 -18.36 4.17 6.30
C TRP A 65 -19.71 3.48 6.52
N GLY A 66 -20.50 3.33 5.46
CA GLY A 66 -21.82 2.71 5.55
C GLY A 66 -22.16 1.86 4.33
N PRO A 67 -23.14 0.93 4.45
CA PRO A 67 -23.44 -0.05 3.39
C PRO A 67 -23.92 0.62 2.08
N ARG A 68 -24.68 1.73 2.18
CA ARG A 68 -25.12 2.49 1.00
C ARG A 68 -23.94 3.14 0.25
N LEU A 69 -22.99 3.72 1.00
CA LEU A 69 -21.77 4.30 0.45
C LEU A 69 -20.98 3.22 -0.29
N GLU A 70 -20.74 2.09 0.37
CA GLU A 70 -19.97 1.00 -0.22
C GLU A 70 -20.61 0.45 -1.50
N HIS A 71 -21.91 0.19 -1.47
CA HIS A 71 -22.65 -0.28 -2.63
C HIS A 71 -22.51 0.68 -3.82
N LEU A 72 -22.75 1.98 -3.60
CA LEU A 72 -22.67 2.98 -4.65
C LEU A 72 -21.24 3.16 -5.17
N LEU A 73 -20.24 3.15 -4.28
CA LEU A 73 -18.82 3.21 -4.64
C LEU A 73 -18.42 2.01 -5.50
N ARG A 74 -18.79 0.79 -5.10
CA ARG A 74 -18.52 -0.43 -5.89
C ARG A 74 -19.15 -0.36 -7.26
N ALA A 75 -20.44 0.00 -7.35
CA ALA A 75 -21.15 0.14 -8.62
C ALA A 75 -20.48 1.20 -9.51
N CYS A 76 -20.06 2.33 -8.93
CA CYS A 76 -19.36 3.40 -9.65
C CYS A 76 -18.01 2.91 -10.21
N LEU A 77 -17.15 2.36 -9.34
CA LEU A 77 -15.82 1.88 -9.73
C LEU A 77 -15.90 0.76 -10.78
N ALA A 78 -16.83 -0.18 -10.61
CA ALA A 78 -17.06 -1.25 -11.58
C ALA A 78 -17.54 -0.70 -12.94
N THR A 79 -18.38 0.34 -12.93
CA THR A 79 -18.90 0.92 -14.16
C THR A 79 -17.86 1.74 -14.90
N VAL A 80 -17.00 2.52 -14.21
CA VAL A 80 -15.99 3.33 -14.91
C VAL A 80 -14.89 2.50 -15.57
N LEU A 81 -14.69 1.25 -15.16
CA LEU A 81 -13.71 0.32 -15.76
C LEU A 81 -13.98 0.00 -17.23
N VAL A 82 -15.21 0.23 -17.72
CA VAL A 82 -15.58 0.10 -19.14
C VAL A 82 -14.82 1.08 -20.03
N SER A 83 -14.30 2.16 -19.44
CA SER A 83 -13.50 3.17 -20.11
C SER A 83 -12.03 2.79 -20.05
N GLU A 84 -11.31 2.94 -21.17
CA GLU A 84 -9.84 2.89 -21.17
C GLU A 84 -9.24 3.99 -20.28
N ARG A 85 -9.99 5.09 -20.08
CA ARG A 85 -9.61 6.22 -19.21
C ARG A 85 -10.01 6.05 -17.73
N ALA A 86 -10.37 4.84 -17.29
CA ALA A 86 -10.78 4.59 -15.91
C ALA A 86 -9.74 5.10 -14.91
N SER A 87 -10.18 5.86 -13.91
CA SER A 87 -9.36 6.39 -12.81
C SER A 87 -10.29 6.75 -11.64
N LEU A 88 -9.73 6.95 -10.44
CA LEU A 88 -10.50 7.48 -9.29
C LEU A 88 -11.15 8.83 -9.61
N LEU A 89 -10.45 9.58 -10.44
CA LEU A 89 -10.85 10.88 -10.87
C LEU A 89 -12.00 10.82 -11.89
N LEU A 90 -12.01 9.83 -12.80
CA LEU A 90 -13.18 9.55 -13.66
C LEU A 90 -14.39 9.06 -12.83
N ALA A 91 -14.15 8.25 -11.79
CA ALA A 91 -15.20 7.81 -10.87
C ALA A 91 -15.88 8.98 -10.15
N TYR A 92 -15.11 9.98 -9.71
CA TYR A 92 -15.68 11.19 -9.16
C TYR A 92 -16.57 11.93 -10.16
N ARG A 93 -16.08 12.17 -11.39
CA ARG A 93 -16.89 12.80 -12.46
C ARG A 93 -18.15 12.03 -12.78
N PHE A 94 -18.05 10.70 -12.86
CA PHE A 94 -19.17 9.83 -13.15
C PHE A 94 -20.31 10.02 -12.14
N LEU A 95 -20.00 10.34 -10.88
CA LEU A 95 -21.00 10.57 -9.86
C LEU A 95 -21.68 11.95 -9.97
N ILE A 96 -20.96 12.97 -10.46
CA ILE A 96 -21.45 14.37 -10.50
C ILE A 96 -21.94 14.83 -11.88
N GLU A 97 -21.59 14.12 -12.96
CA GLU A 97 -21.96 14.45 -14.34
C GLU A 97 -22.96 13.42 -14.91
N PRO A 98 -24.27 13.72 -14.93
CA PRO A 98 -25.29 12.79 -15.41
C PRO A 98 -25.06 12.28 -16.84
N SER A 99 -24.59 13.14 -17.74
CA SER A 99 -24.32 12.79 -19.15
C SER A 99 -23.13 11.84 -19.31
N LEU A 100 -22.07 12.02 -18.51
CA LEU A 100 -20.95 11.08 -18.46
C LEU A 100 -21.41 9.73 -17.91
N ARG A 101 -22.22 9.76 -16.84
CA ARG A 101 -22.78 8.56 -16.22
C ARG A 101 -23.58 7.73 -17.20
N GLU A 102 -24.54 8.35 -17.88
CA GLU A 102 -25.37 7.70 -18.89
C GLU A 102 -24.51 7.07 -19.99
N ARG A 103 -23.57 7.84 -20.57
CA ARG A 103 -22.66 7.37 -21.62
C ARG A 103 -21.82 6.15 -21.21
N LEU A 104 -21.29 6.13 -19.99
CA LEU A 104 -20.50 4.99 -19.50
C LEU A 104 -21.40 3.81 -19.13
N ALA A 105 -22.55 4.05 -18.50
CA ALA A 105 -23.53 3.02 -18.15
C ALA A 105 -24.08 2.28 -19.38
N THR A 106 -24.35 2.96 -20.49
CA THR A 106 -24.75 2.31 -21.76
C THR A 106 -23.71 1.32 -22.26
N ARG A 107 -22.42 1.57 -21.99
CA ARG A 107 -21.30 0.71 -22.39
C ARG A 107 -20.97 -0.37 -21.35
N ALA A 108 -21.60 -0.35 -20.18
CA ALA A 108 -21.38 -1.35 -19.14
C ALA A 108 -21.76 -2.73 -19.64
N ARG A 109 -20.85 -3.70 -19.52
CA ARG A 109 -21.09 -5.08 -19.97
C ARG A 109 -22.07 -5.81 -19.06
N ASP A 110 -22.02 -5.52 -17.77
CA ASP A 110 -22.91 -6.09 -16.76
C ASP A 110 -24.33 -5.49 -16.91
N PRO A 111 -25.35 -6.32 -17.22
CA PRO A 111 -26.72 -5.86 -17.37
C PRO A 111 -27.30 -5.30 -16.06
N LEU A 112 -26.85 -5.75 -14.89
CA LEU A 112 -27.31 -5.26 -13.59
C LEU A 112 -26.78 -3.85 -13.32
N LEU A 113 -25.50 -3.59 -13.57
CA LEU A 113 -24.95 -2.22 -13.47
C LEU A 113 -25.62 -1.28 -14.47
N ARG A 114 -25.92 -1.77 -15.68
CA ARG A 114 -26.64 -1.00 -16.69
C ARG A 114 -28.06 -0.67 -16.22
N ALA A 115 -28.82 -1.65 -15.73
CA ALA A 115 -30.17 -1.45 -15.20
C ALA A 115 -30.17 -0.49 -13.99
N PHE A 116 -29.22 -0.66 -13.08
CA PHE A 116 -29.05 0.22 -11.93
C PHE A 116 -28.88 1.69 -12.35
N TRP A 117 -27.92 1.97 -13.24
CA TRP A 117 -27.62 3.36 -13.62
C TRP A 117 -28.59 4.00 -14.61
N LEU A 118 -29.22 3.22 -15.51
CA LEU A 118 -30.13 3.74 -16.53
C LEU A 118 -31.59 3.70 -16.12
N SER A 119 -31.98 2.82 -15.19
CA SER A 119 -33.38 2.60 -14.84
C SER A 119 -33.68 2.84 -13.37
N GLU A 120 -32.85 2.40 -12.44
CA GLU A 120 -33.15 2.48 -11.00
C GLU A 120 -32.73 3.82 -10.39
N PHE A 121 -31.46 4.18 -10.54
CA PHE A 121 -30.89 5.40 -9.98
C PHE A 121 -31.62 6.67 -10.50
N PRO A 122 -31.96 6.81 -11.80
CA PRO A 122 -32.67 7.98 -12.29
C PRO A 122 -34.11 8.11 -11.77
N LYS A 123 -34.75 7.01 -11.33
CA LYS A 123 -36.10 7.03 -10.74
C LYS A 123 -36.13 7.62 -9.33
N LEU A 124 -34.99 7.65 -8.64
CA LEU A 124 -34.90 8.28 -7.33
C LEU A 124 -35.16 9.79 -7.46
N PRO A 125 -35.91 10.42 -6.53
CA PRO A 125 -35.98 11.88 -6.43
C PRO A 125 -34.59 12.52 -6.43
N LYS A 126 -34.43 13.69 -7.07
CA LYS A 126 -33.13 14.37 -7.20
C LYS A 126 -32.42 14.60 -5.85
N GLY A 127 -33.18 14.90 -4.79
CA GLY A 127 -32.64 15.04 -3.44
C GLY A 127 -32.01 13.76 -2.90
N LEU A 128 -32.68 12.61 -3.07
CA LEU A 128 -32.17 11.31 -2.65
C LEU A 128 -30.97 10.86 -3.49
N GLN A 129 -30.94 11.20 -4.79
CA GLN A 129 -29.75 10.97 -5.63
C GLN A 129 -28.54 11.73 -5.08
N ALA A 130 -28.71 13.02 -4.73
CA ALA A 130 -27.65 13.85 -4.19
C ALA A 130 -27.17 13.33 -2.82
N GLU A 131 -28.10 12.97 -1.93
CA GLU A 131 -27.78 12.39 -0.62
C GLU A 131 -27.01 11.07 -0.72
N ALA A 132 -27.36 10.21 -1.66
CA ALA A 132 -26.66 8.94 -1.88
C ALA A 132 -25.25 9.16 -2.43
N VAL A 133 -25.07 10.11 -3.35
CA VAL A 133 -23.79 10.39 -4.01
C VAL A 133 -22.81 11.12 -3.10
N LEU A 134 -23.30 12.05 -2.27
CA LEU A 134 -22.48 12.97 -1.49
C LEU A 134 -21.40 12.27 -0.64
N PRO A 135 -21.70 11.20 0.13
CA PRO A 135 -20.67 10.49 0.89
C PRO A 135 -19.56 9.92 0.00
N VAL A 136 -19.91 9.33 -1.14
CA VAL A 136 -18.93 8.75 -2.07
C VAL A 136 -18.07 9.83 -2.71
N THR A 137 -18.67 10.94 -3.14
CA THR A 137 -17.92 12.07 -3.69
C THR A 137 -17.06 12.77 -2.65
N ASN A 138 -17.46 12.79 -1.37
CA ASN A 138 -16.62 13.33 -0.29
C ASN A 138 -15.37 12.48 -0.09
N LYS A 139 -15.50 11.14 -0.10
CA LYS A 139 -14.34 10.24 0.03
C LYS A 139 -13.42 10.36 -1.18
N LEU A 140 -13.96 10.27 -2.40
CA LEU A 140 -13.15 10.43 -3.62
C LEU A 140 -12.60 11.85 -3.76
N GLY A 141 -13.32 12.85 -3.29
CA GLY A 141 -12.94 14.27 -3.31
C GLY A 141 -11.70 14.56 -2.47
N ALA A 142 -11.49 13.86 -1.36
CA ALA A 142 -10.26 13.98 -0.56
C ALA A 142 -8.99 13.69 -1.37
N PHE A 143 -9.05 12.74 -2.32
CA PHE A 143 -7.94 12.43 -3.24
C PHE A 143 -7.71 13.54 -4.27
N ILE A 144 -8.79 14.18 -4.72
CA ILE A 144 -8.75 15.23 -5.74
C ILE A 144 -8.24 16.55 -5.15
N ALA A 145 -8.60 16.82 -3.89
CA ALA A 145 -8.19 18.00 -3.16
C ALA A 145 -6.69 17.98 -2.83
N ASN A 146 -6.09 16.80 -2.64
CA ASN A 146 -4.67 16.65 -2.38
C ASN A 146 -3.86 16.60 -3.70
N PRO A 147 -2.99 17.60 -4.00
CA PRO A 147 -2.24 17.64 -5.26
C PRO A 147 -1.34 16.42 -5.48
N THR A 148 -0.74 15.87 -4.42
CA THR A 148 0.12 14.68 -4.48
C THR A 148 -0.69 13.46 -4.90
N LEU A 149 -1.81 13.19 -4.21
CA LEU A 149 -2.68 12.07 -4.57
C LEU A 149 -3.28 12.23 -5.96
N ARG A 150 -3.67 13.45 -6.34
CA ARG A 150 -4.20 13.75 -7.67
C ARG A 150 -3.19 13.47 -8.77
N ARG A 151 -1.91 13.77 -8.56
CA ARG A 151 -0.82 13.49 -9.52
C ARG A 151 -0.49 12.00 -9.64
N ILE A 152 -0.66 11.26 -8.54
CA ILE A 152 -0.47 9.80 -8.54
C ILE A 152 -1.66 9.10 -9.21
N PHE A 153 -2.89 9.34 -8.74
CA PHE A 153 -4.08 8.58 -9.13
C PHE A 153 -4.86 9.15 -10.31
N GLY A 154 -4.52 10.34 -10.80
CA GLY A 154 -5.27 11.02 -11.86
C GLY A 154 -4.97 10.54 -13.28
N TYR A 155 -4.04 9.60 -13.45
CA TYR A 155 -3.73 8.98 -14.74
C TYR A 155 -4.52 7.69 -14.96
N GLU A 156 -4.93 7.44 -16.20
CA GLU A 156 -5.58 6.17 -16.59
C GLU A 156 -4.63 4.97 -16.60
N ALA A 157 -3.34 5.20 -16.89
CA ALA A 157 -2.33 4.17 -17.00
C ALA A 157 -1.30 4.27 -15.88
N SER A 158 -0.99 3.12 -15.27
CA SER A 158 0.09 3.02 -14.28
C SER A 158 1.45 3.06 -14.98
N ARG A 159 2.36 3.90 -14.49
CA ARG A 159 3.77 3.92 -14.93
C ARG A 159 4.57 2.74 -14.39
N VAL A 160 4.03 2.07 -13.37
CA VAL A 160 4.62 0.89 -12.74
C VAL A 160 3.72 -0.31 -12.99
N ASN A 161 4.30 -1.38 -13.54
CA ASN A 161 3.75 -2.72 -13.43
C ASN A 161 4.60 -3.46 -12.39
N LEU A 162 4.04 -3.65 -11.19
CA LEU A 162 4.78 -4.18 -10.05
C LEU A 162 5.17 -5.66 -10.26
N ALA A 163 4.30 -6.46 -10.89
CA ALA A 163 4.60 -7.85 -11.24
C ALA A 163 5.86 -7.96 -12.10
N ARG A 164 5.88 -7.27 -13.25
CA ARG A 164 7.06 -7.26 -14.15
C ARG A 164 8.31 -6.71 -13.48
N HIS A 165 8.15 -5.70 -12.61
CA HIS A 165 9.29 -5.13 -11.88
C HIS A 165 9.91 -6.15 -10.93
N LEU A 166 9.09 -6.87 -10.16
CA LEU A 166 9.55 -7.88 -9.21
C LEU A 166 10.08 -9.13 -9.93
N ASP A 167 9.43 -9.58 -11.01
CA ASP A 167 9.88 -10.72 -11.83
C ASP A 167 11.25 -10.45 -12.47
N ALA A 168 11.56 -9.19 -12.80
CA ALA A 168 12.87 -8.77 -13.28
C ALA A 168 13.92 -8.61 -12.16
N GLY A 169 13.64 -9.07 -10.94
CA GLY A 169 14.53 -8.93 -9.78
C GLY A 169 14.63 -7.50 -9.24
N GLY A 170 13.65 -6.65 -9.56
CA GLY A 170 13.62 -5.25 -9.20
C GLY A 170 13.38 -4.98 -7.71
N VAL A 171 13.89 -3.85 -7.26
CA VAL A 171 13.75 -3.37 -5.89
C VAL A 171 12.73 -2.24 -5.86
N LEU A 172 11.73 -2.33 -4.98
CA LEU A 172 10.84 -1.21 -4.65
C LEU A 172 11.25 -0.68 -3.27
N VAL A 173 11.57 0.61 -3.21
CA VAL A 173 11.75 1.38 -1.99
C VAL A 173 10.65 2.43 -1.95
N ALA A 174 9.69 2.28 -1.04
CA ALA A 174 8.62 3.23 -0.83
C ALA A 174 8.92 4.11 0.38
N ALA A 175 9.23 5.38 0.13
CA ALA A 175 9.47 6.39 1.15
C ALA A 175 8.16 7.14 1.44
N LEU A 176 7.41 6.66 2.43
CA LEU A 176 6.07 7.15 2.78
C LEU A 176 6.12 8.09 4.01
N SER A 177 7.08 9.00 4.00
CA SER A 177 7.36 9.91 5.12
C SER A 177 6.11 10.66 5.60
N ARG A 178 5.59 10.27 6.77
CA ARG A 178 4.41 10.88 7.42
C ARG A 178 4.59 12.36 7.68
N ALA A 179 5.80 12.79 8.04
CA ALA A 179 6.13 14.19 8.26
C ALA A 179 5.94 15.04 6.98
N ARG A 180 6.17 14.47 5.80
CA ARG A 180 5.99 15.16 4.51
C ARG A 180 4.60 14.98 3.91
N LEU A 181 3.98 13.82 4.11
CA LEU A 181 2.74 13.43 3.42
C LEU A 181 1.48 13.61 4.27
N GLY A 182 1.61 13.64 5.59
CA GLY A 182 0.51 13.43 6.53
C GLY A 182 0.21 11.95 6.73
N GLU A 183 -0.39 11.63 7.88
CA GLU A 183 -0.67 10.25 8.30
C GLU A 183 -1.66 9.52 7.37
N ASP A 184 -2.74 10.17 6.98
CA ASP A 184 -3.77 9.59 6.12
C ASP A 184 -3.22 9.19 4.74
N VAL A 185 -2.44 10.07 4.13
CA VAL A 185 -1.85 9.86 2.80
C VAL A 185 -0.80 8.74 2.84
N ALA A 186 0.07 8.75 3.85
CA ALA A 186 1.07 7.70 4.03
C ALA A 186 0.41 6.33 4.25
N SER A 187 -0.61 6.27 5.11
CA SER A 187 -1.34 5.03 5.44
C SER A 187 -2.11 4.49 4.23
N LEU A 188 -2.77 5.37 3.47
CA LEU A 188 -3.44 5.03 2.22
C LEU A 188 -2.48 4.44 1.18
N LEU A 189 -1.37 5.13 0.90
CA LEU A 189 -0.41 4.69 -0.11
C LEU A 189 0.28 3.40 0.31
N GLY A 190 0.63 3.27 1.58
CA GLY A 190 1.17 2.04 2.16
C GLY A 190 0.20 0.86 2.05
N GLY A 191 -1.07 1.08 2.41
CA GLY A 191 -2.12 0.06 2.32
C GLY A 191 -2.38 -0.38 0.89
N LEU A 192 -2.45 0.55 -0.06
CA LEU A 192 -2.61 0.21 -1.48
C LEU A 192 -1.38 -0.55 -2.01
N LEU A 193 -0.15 -0.13 -1.69
CA LEU A 193 1.08 -0.80 -2.15
C LEU A 193 1.15 -2.23 -1.63
N LEU A 194 0.81 -2.44 -0.35
CA LEU A 194 0.76 -3.77 0.24
C LEU A 194 -0.30 -4.65 -0.44
N ALA A 195 -1.48 -4.09 -0.70
CA ALA A 195 -2.56 -4.83 -1.34
C ALA A 195 -2.24 -5.17 -2.81
N GLU A 196 -1.51 -4.29 -3.52
CA GLU A 196 -1.02 -4.57 -4.87
C GLU A 196 0.08 -5.63 -4.86
N LEU A 197 1.02 -5.56 -3.89
CA LEU A 197 2.05 -6.57 -3.71
C LEU A 197 1.42 -7.95 -3.47
N GLU A 198 0.47 -8.04 -2.55
CA GLU A 198 -0.26 -9.28 -2.28
C GLU A 198 -0.93 -9.83 -3.54
N ALA A 199 -1.59 -8.98 -4.33
CA ALA A 199 -2.22 -9.39 -5.57
C ALA A 199 -1.22 -9.90 -6.61
N VAL A 200 -0.08 -9.23 -6.73
CA VAL A 200 1.03 -9.70 -7.56
C VAL A 200 1.48 -11.08 -7.08
N MET A 201 1.68 -11.27 -5.77
CA MET A 201 2.10 -12.56 -5.23
C MET A 201 1.08 -13.68 -5.49
N LEU A 202 -0.22 -13.40 -5.31
CA LEU A 202 -1.31 -14.33 -5.61
C LEU A 202 -1.39 -14.69 -7.09
N SER A 203 -0.99 -13.78 -7.99
CA SER A 203 -1.05 -13.99 -9.44
C SER A 203 0.11 -14.83 -10.00
N ARG A 204 1.19 -14.98 -9.22
CA ARG A 204 2.40 -15.67 -9.70
C ARG A 204 2.17 -17.17 -9.80
N ARG A 205 2.56 -17.73 -10.95
CA ARG A 205 2.54 -19.17 -11.19
C ARG A 205 3.62 -19.91 -10.41
N THR A 206 4.74 -19.24 -10.14
CA THR A 206 5.87 -19.79 -9.39
C THR A 206 6.27 -18.87 -8.23
N PRO A 207 6.56 -19.43 -7.05
CA PRO A 207 7.03 -18.66 -5.90
C PRO A 207 8.47 -18.12 -6.09
N GLU A 208 9.20 -18.62 -7.10
CA GLU A 208 10.58 -18.21 -7.40
C GLU A 208 10.64 -17.12 -8.48
N PRO A 209 11.57 -16.14 -8.37
CA PRO A 209 12.41 -15.88 -7.19
C PRO A 209 11.58 -15.29 -6.03
N PRO A 210 11.92 -15.60 -4.76
CA PRO A 210 11.17 -15.11 -3.62
C PRO A 210 11.28 -13.59 -3.50
N VAL A 211 10.20 -12.96 -3.02
CA VAL A 211 10.13 -11.53 -2.77
C VAL A 211 10.27 -11.28 -1.28
N SER A 212 11.27 -10.50 -0.87
CA SER A 212 11.38 -10.03 0.51
C SER A 212 10.64 -8.70 0.67
N LEU A 213 9.73 -8.64 1.63
CA LEU A 213 9.00 -7.47 2.09
C LEU A 213 9.54 -7.05 3.46
N TYR A 214 10.01 -5.81 3.54
CA TYR A 214 10.45 -5.16 4.77
C TYR A 214 9.42 -4.09 5.13
N LEU A 215 8.83 -4.22 6.31
CA LEU A 215 7.87 -3.30 6.88
C LEU A 215 8.48 -2.68 8.13
N ASP A 216 8.84 -1.41 8.04
CA ASP A 216 9.20 -0.62 9.22
C ASP A 216 7.95 -0.05 9.87
N GLU A 217 7.98 0.11 11.20
CA GLU A 217 6.84 0.54 12.01
C GLU A 217 5.53 -0.19 11.63
N PHE A 218 5.61 -1.51 11.67
CA PHE A 218 4.61 -2.46 11.20
C PHE A 218 3.19 -2.21 11.73
N GLN A 219 3.04 -1.62 12.92
CA GLN A 219 1.73 -1.25 13.48
C GLN A 219 0.91 -0.36 12.55
N HIS A 220 1.55 0.41 11.67
CA HIS A 220 0.84 1.23 10.69
C HIS A 220 0.17 0.38 9.59
N PHE A 221 0.69 -0.82 9.36
CA PHE A 221 0.15 -1.79 8.41
C PHE A 221 -0.74 -2.84 9.09
N ALA A 222 -0.79 -2.87 10.42
CA ALA A 222 -1.55 -3.81 11.22
C ALA A 222 -3.06 -3.74 10.94
N GLY A 223 -3.56 -4.77 10.25
CA GLY A 223 -4.98 -4.98 9.99
C GLY A 223 -5.23 -6.45 9.66
N GLU A 224 -6.49 -6.87 9.61
CA GLU A 224 -6.86 -8.29 9.46
C GLU A 224 -6.20 -8.97 8.26
N ARG A 225 -6.09 -8.27 7.12
CA ARG A 225 -5.46 -8.80 5.90
C ARG A 225 -4.00 -9.21 6.12
N MET A 226 -3.30 -8.57 7.07
CA MET A 226 -1.92 -8.94 7.38
C MET A 226 -1.81 -10.33 8.00
N GLY A 227 -2.79 -10.75 8.81
CA GLY A 227 -2.84 -12.11 9.33
C GLY A 227 -2.93 -13.14 8.21
N THR A 228 -3.79 -12.89 7.22
CA THR A 228 -3.90 -13.72 6.00
C THR A 228 -2.60 -13.72 5.20
N ILE A 229 -2.00 -12.55 4.97
CA ILE A 229 -0.71 -12.45 4.25
C ILE A 229 0.35 -13.30 4.96
N LEU A 230 0.48 -13.21 6.29
CA LEU A 230 1.47 -13.98 7.04
C LEU A 230 1.22 -15.49 6.98
N ALA A 231 -0.05 -15.92 7.02
CA ALA A 231 -0.42 -17.34 6.91
C ALA A 231 -0.15 -17.93 5.52
N GLU A 232 -0.25 -17.12 4.47
CA GLU A 232 -0.14 -17.57 3.09
C GLU A 232 1.18 -17.22 2.41
N ALA A 233 2.01 -16.35 3.01
CA ALA A 233 3.24 -15.80 2.42
C ALA A 233 4.16 -16.88 1.83
N ARG A 234 4.32 -18.01 2.52
CA ARG A 234 5.16 -19.14 2.08
C ARG A 234 4.70 -19.75 0.75
N LYS A 235 3.38 -19.87 0.53
CA LYS A 235 2.82 -20.48 -0.70
C LYS A 235 3.20 -19.69 -1.94
N PHE A 236 3.37 -18.37 -1.80
CA PHE A 236 3.61 -17.46 -2.92
C PHE A 236 5.05 -16.96 -2.99
N GLY A 237 5.96 -17.47 -2.14
CA GLY A 237 7.36 -17.04 -2.13
C GLY A 237 7.59 -15.65 -1.52
N LEU A 238 6.67 -15.17 -0.69
CA LEU A 238 6.82 -13.90 0.03
C LEU A 238 7.53 -14.16 1.36
N ARG A 239 8.59 -13.40 1.64
CA ARG A 239 9.30 -13.37 2.92
C ARG A 239 9.03 -12.04 3.58
N VAL A 240 8.51 -12.04 4.79
CA VAL A 240 8.13 -10.79 5.48
C VAL A 240 9.04 -10.57 6.67
N THR A 241 9.63 -9.38 6.74
CA THR A 241 10.39 -8.87 7.89
C THR A 241 9.68 -7.63 8.39
N MET A 242 9.35 -7.62 9.67
CA MET A 242 8.51 -6.60 10.29
C MET A 242 9.22 -6.08 11.55
N ALA A 243 9.20 -4.77 11.76
CA ALA A 243 9.67 -4.13 12.98
C ALA A 243 8.54 -3.32 13.61
N HIS A 244 8.37 -3.41 14.93
CA HIS A 244 7.45 -2.56 15.70
C HIS A 244 8.05 -2.32 17.09
N GLN A 245 7.63 -1.25 17.75
CA GLN A 245 8.21 -0.83 19.04
C GLN A 245 7.51 -1.45 20.24
N PHE A 246 6.18 -1.49 20.22
CA PHE A 246 5.36 -1.93 21.34
C PHE A 246 4.42 -3.04 20.93
N ARG A 247 4.23 -4.03 21.80
CA ARG A 247 3.28 -5.13 21.56
C ARG A 247 1.83 -4.65 21.60
N ALA A 248 1.53 -3.70 22.49
CA ALA A 248 0.18 -3.12 22.67
C ALA A 248 -0.35 -2.37 21.42
N GLN A 249 0.52 -1.99 20.47
CA GLN A 249 0.11 -1.37 19.21
C GLN A 249 -0.52 -2.37 18.22
N LEU A 250 -0.41 -3.67 18.49
CA LEU A 250 -0.93 -4.71 17.62
C LEU A 250 -2.26 -5.26 18.15
N PRO A 251 -3.31 -5.35 17.31
CA PRO A 251 -4.55 -6.03 17.67
C PRO A 251 -4.28 -7.48 18.09
N GLU A 252 -5.02 -7.99 19.07
CA GLU A 252 -4.76 -9.33 19.63
C GLU A 252 -4.88 -10.45 18.59
N THR A 253 -5.83 -10.33 17.66
CA THR A 253 -6.00 -11.26 16.54
C THR A 253 -4.77 -11.31 15.63
N LEU A 254 -4.17 -10.15 15.35
CA LEU A 254 -2.96 -10.06 14.53
C LEU A 254 -1.74 -10.58 15.30
N ALA A 255 -1.63 -10.28 16.58
CA ALA A 255 -0.54 -10.79 17.40
C ALA A 255 -0.56 -12.33 17.50
N ALA A 256 -1.74 -12.92 17.67
CA ALA A 256 -1.92 -14.37 17.59
C ALA A 256 -1.50 -14.92 16.22
N ALA A 257 -1.88 -14.26 15.13
CA ALA A 257 -1.45 -14.64 13.79
C ALA A 257 0.07 -14.54 13.59
N ILE A 258 0.72 -13.53 14.16
CA ILE A 258 2.18 -13.37 14.14
C ILE A 258 2.84 -14.52 14.91
N ARG A 259 2.41 -14.80 16.14
CA ARG A 259 2.95 -15.92 16.95
C ARG A 259 2.83 -17.26 16.23
N GLY A 260 1.71 -17.50 15.55
CA GLY A 260 1.48 -18.75 14.83
C GLY A 260 2.27 -18.93 13.51
N ASN A 261 2.64 -17.84 12.83
CA ASN A 261 3.23 -17.90 11.48
C ASN A 261 4.70 -17.46 11.40
N VAL A 262 5.18 -16.68 12.36
CA VAL A 262 6.56 -16.18 12.40
C VAL A 262 7.49 -17.21 13.02
N GLY A 263 8.39 -17.74 12.19
CA GLY A 263 9.41 -18.71 12.63
C GLY A 263 10.57 -18.08 13.40
N THR A 264 10.95 -16.85 13.06
CA THR A 264 12.11 -16.18 13.65
C THR A 264 11.69 -14.86 14.27
N SER A 265 11.93 -14.69 15.56
CA SER A 265 11.68 -13.46 16.31
C SER A 265 13.01 -12.94 16.87
N VAL A 266 13.23 -11.63 16.73
CA VAL A 266 14.39 -10.93 17.30
C VAL A 266 13.88 -9.84 18.21
N TYR A 267 14.20 -9.93 19.49
CA TYR A 267 13.77 -9.01 20.52
C TYR A 267 14.95 -8.13 20.92
N PHE A 268 14.78 -6.81 20.79
CA PHE A 268 15.66 -5.83 21.41
C PHE A 268 15.25 -5.65 22.88
N ARG A 269 15.90 -4.73 23.60
CA ARG A 269 15.51 -4.41 24.97
C ARG A 269 14.04 -4.01 25.05
N LEU A 270 13.28 -4.72 25.87
CA LEU A 270 11.84 -4.52 26.05
C LEU A 270 11.52 -3.74 27.33
N GLY A 271 10.32 -3.16 27.38
CA GLY A 271 9.70 -2.71 28.62
C GLY A 271 9.22 -3.89 29.48
N ALA A 272 8.94 -3.65 30.76
CA ALA A 272 8.56 -4.72 31.70
C ALA A 272 7.28 -5.47 31.27
N GLU A 273 6.27 -4.76 30.78
CA GLU A 273 5.00 -5.36 30.32
C GLU A 273 5.21 -6.26 29.10
N ASP A 274 5.85 -5.73 28.04
CA ASP A 274 6.18 -6.49 26.83
C ASP A 274 7.09 -7.69 27.15
N ALA A 275 8.04 -7.54 28.07
CA ALA A 275 8.93 -8.62 28.51
C ALA A 275 8.15 -9.75 29.20
N ALA A 276 7.22 -9.41 30.10
CA ALA A 276 6.39 -10.40 30.79
C ALA A 276 5.48 -11.17 29.82
N GLU A 277 4.92 -10.49 28.81
CA GLU A 277 4.09 -11.14 27.78
C GLU A 277 4.90 -12.06 26.85
N LEU A 278 6.12 -11.65 26.47
CA LEU A 278 6.90 -12.32 25.42
C LEU A 278 7.92 -13.33 25.95
N ALA A 279 8.31 -13.26 27.23
CA ALA A 279 9.24 -14.22 27.84
C ALA A 279 8.84 -15.70 27.71
N PRO A 280 7.54 -16.08 27.78
CA PRO A 280 7.13 -17.47 27.56
C PRO A 280 7.58 -18.06 26.21
N ASP A 281 7.73 -17.24 25.17
CA ASP A 281 8.20 -17.68 23.85
C ASP A 281 9.70 -18.04 23.83
N LEU A 282 10.46 -17.62 24.86
CA LEU A 282 11.92 -17.78 24.97
C LEU A 282 12.32 -18.70 26.13
N ALA A 283 11.34 -19.20 26.87
CA ALA A 283 11.56 -20.15 27.96
C ALA A 283 12.12 -21.48 27.43
N PRO A 284 12.92 -22.20 28.24
CA PRO A 284 13.38 -21.84 29.59
C PRO A 284 14.67 -21.01 29.61
N VAL A 285 15.20 -20.61 28.45
CA VAL A 285 16.57 -20.07 28.35
C VAL A 285 16.67 -18.61 28.77
N LEU A 286 15.65 -17.80 28.46
CA LEU A 286 15.61 -16.38 28.79
C LEU A 286 14.35 -16.04 29.58
N THR A 287 14.51 -15.16 30.57
CA THR A 287 13.44 -14.64 31.42
C THR A 287 13.04 -13.22 30.99
N ASP A 288 11.91 -12.75 31.50
CA ASP A 288 11.47 -11.36 31.38
C ASP A 288 12.53 -10.37 31.91
N VAL A 289 13.18 -10.70 33.03
CA VAL A 289 14.29 -9.90 33.60
C VAL A 289 15.45 -9.79 32.61
N ASP A 290 15.79 -10.85 31.88
CA ASP A 290 16.86 -10.81 30.87
C ASP A 290 16.50 -9.88 29.71
N LEU A 291 15.25 -9.90 29.25
CA LEU A 291 14.76 -9.08 28.14
C LEU A 291 14.77 -7.58 28.45
N THR A 292 14.50 -7.20 29.70
CA THR A 292 14.56 -5.79 30.13
C THR A 292 16.00 -5.27 30.28
N ARG A 293 16.98 -6.17 30.41
CA ARG A 293 18.40 -5.85 30.68
C ARG A 293 19.31 -5.89 29.45
N LEU A 294 18.79 -6.26 28.27
CA LEU A 294 19.57 -6.32 27.04
C LEU A 294 20.29 -4.98 26.77
N ALA A 295 21.60 -5.04 26.53
CA ALA A 295 22.39 -3.86 26.20
C ALA A 295 22.06 -3.33 24.79
N ARG A 296 22.48 -2.09 24.47
CA ARG A 296 22.39 -1.56 23.11
C ARG A 296 23.08 -2.52 22.14
N HIS A 297 22.42 -2.83 21.02
CA HIS A 297 22.86 -3.81 20.02
C HIS A 297 22.88 -5.28 20.48
N GLN A 298 22.46 -5.60 21.71
CA GLN A 298 22.20 -6.97 22.14
C GLN A 298 20.75 -7.32 21.86
N VAL A 299 20.52 -8.55 21.40
CA VAL A 299 19.19 -9.07 21.08
C VAL A 299 19.00 -10.45 21.69
N ALA A 300 17.75 -10.78 22.04
CA ALA A 300 17.32 -12.15 22.25
C ALA A 300 16.71 -12.69 20.96
N VAL A 301 16.98 -13.95 20.63
CA VAL A 301 16.59 -14.54 19.35
C VAL A 301 15.87 -15.87 19.60
N ARG A 302 14.68 -15.99 19.02
CA ARG A 302 13.99 -17.27 18.78
C ARG A 302 14.14 -17.57 17.29
N LEU A 303 14.82 -18.65 16.96
CA LEU A 303 15.18 -18.97 15.58
C LEU A 303 14.57 -20.29 15.14
N LEU A 304 13.94 -20.29 13.98
CA LEU A 304 13.57 -21.50 13.24
C LEU A 304 14.64 -21.73 12.16
N ALA A 305 15.52 -22.72 12.39
CA ALA A 305 16.58 -23.11 11.45
C ALA A 305 16.18 -24.43 10.79
N ASP A 306 16.14 -24.46 9.45
CA ASP A 306 15.77 -25.66 8.67
C ASP A 306 14.44 -26.33 9.13
N GLY A 307 13.49 -25.51 9.57
CA GLY A 307 12.19 -25.97 10.07
C GLY A 307 12.20 -26.48 11.52
N LEU A 308 13.34 -26.44 12.20
CA LEU A 308 13.49 -26.85 13.59
C LEU A 308 13.61 -25.63 14.52
N PRO A 309 12.79 -25.53 15.58
CA PRO A 309 12.93 -24.47 16.56
C PRO A 309 14.20 -24.72 17.38
N LEU A 310 15.09 -23.74 17.41
CA LEU A 310 16.28 -23.78 18.25
C LEU A 310 15.99 -23.19 19.63
N PRO A 311 16.72 -23.62 20.68
CA PRO A 311 16.69 -22.93 21.97
C PRO A 311 17.00 -21.45 21.79
N ALA A 312 16.31 -20.60 22.56
CA ALA A 312 16.55 -19.16 22.52
C ALA A 312 17.99 -18.84 22.92
N PHE A 313 18.55 -17.77 22.35
CA PHE A 313 19.90 -17.31 22.68
C PHE A 313 20.01 -15.80 22.56
N THR A 314 21.08 -15.23 23.14
CA THR A 314 21.40 -13.82 22.91
C THR A 314 22.46 -13.66 21.84
N ALA A 315 22.38 -12.57 21.08
CA ALA A 315 23.34 -12.21 20.05
C ALA A 315 23.63 -10.71 20.07
N ARG A 316 24.67 -10.30 19.35
CA ARG A 316 24.95 -8.88 19.07
C ARG A 316 24.70 -8.59 17.60
N THR A 317 24.01 -7.47 17.34
CA THR A 317 23.75 -7.03 15.97
C THR A 317 25.05 -6.61 15.29
N LEU A 318 25.13 -6.89 14.00
CA LEU A 318 26.23 -6.43 13.18
C LEU A 318 26.06 -4.93 12.92
N ARG A 319 27.17 -4.19 12.84
CA ARG A 319 27.13 -2.85 12.26
C ARG A 319 26.76 -2.98 10.79
N ALA A 320 25.97 -2.04 10.28
CA ALA A 320 25.74 -1.95 8.85
C ALA A 320 27.10 -1.84 8.13
N PRO A 321 27.33 -2.62 7.06
CA PRO A 321 28.55 -2.48 6.29
C PRO A 321 28.66 -1.03 5.79
N PRO A 322 29.89 -0.48 5.63
CA PRO A 322 30.04 0.88 5.14
C PRO A 322 29.30 1.03 3.80
N ALA A 323 28.46 2.07 3.71
CA ALA A 323 27.77 2.39 2.47
C ALA A 323 28.82 2.65 1.38
N GLN A 324 28.87 1.79 0.38
CA GLN A 324 29.75 1.99 -0.78
C GLN A 324 29.24 3.21 -1.56
N ASP A 325 30.01 4.30 -1.59
CA ASP A 325 29.68 5.55 -2.30
C ASP A 325 28.25 6.07 -2.02
N GLY A 326 27.84 6.06 -0.75
CA GLY A 326 26.45 6.28 -0.30
C GLY A 326 25.72 7.43 -1.00
N PRO A 327 26.21 8.68 -0.94
CA PRO A 327 25.50 9.82 -1.53
C PRO A 327 25.35 9.74 -3.05
N GLY A 328 26.40 9.36 -3.77
CA GLY A 328 26.38 9.26 -5.23
C GLY A 328 25.45 8.14 -5.71
N ARG A 329 25.42 7.02 -4.98
CA ARG A 329 24.55 5.89 -5.31
C ARG A 329 23.08 6.16 -5.04
N VAL A 330 22.76 6.78 -3.91
CA VAL A 330 21.39 7.20 -3.58
C VAL A 330 20.84 8.10 -4.69
N GLN A 331 21.61 9.12 -5.07
CA GLN A 331 21.23 10.03 -6.15
C GLN A 331 21.05 9.30 -7.48
N ALA A 332 22.00 8.44 -7.86
CA ALA A 332 21.91 7.65 -9.10
C ALA A 332 20.66 6.75 -9.14
N ALA A 333 20.31 6.10 -8.02
CA ALA A 333 19.12 5.27 -7.92
C ALA A 333 17.82 6.09 -8.07
N ARG A 334 17.75 7.26 -7.41
CA ARG A 334 16.63 8.20 -7.54
C ARG A 334 16.47 8.68 -8.98
N GLU A 335 17.55 9.12 -9.61
CA GLU A 335 17.52 9.59 -10.99
C GLU A 335 17.15 8.48 -11.99
N ALA A 336 17.68 7.27 -11.82
CA ALA A 336 17.30 6.12 -12.64
C ALA A 336 15.80 5.81 -12.50
N SER A 337 15.27 5.84 -11.28
CA SER A 337 13.84 5.68 -11.00
C SER A 337 13.01 6.79 -11.67
N ARG A 338 13.40 8.06 -11.51
CA ARG A 338 12.72 9.21 -12.13
C ARG A 338 12.65 9.09 -13.65
N ARG A 339 13.77 8.76 -14.30
CA ARG A 339 13.82 8.59 -15.76
C ARG A 339 12.91 7.47 -16.26
N ARG A 340 12.80 6.38 -15.50
CA ARG A 340 12.05 5.18 -15.91
C ARG A 340 10.56 5.28 -15.58
N PHE A 341 10.22 5.68 -14.36
CA PHE A 341 8.87 5.61 -13.81
C PHE A 341 8.22 6.98 -13.61
N GLY A 342 9.02 8.00 -13.31
CA GLY A 342 8.56 9.35 -13.05
C GLY A 342 8.02 10.05 -14.29
N VAL A 343 7.17 11.04 -14.04
CA VAL A 343 6.68 12.00 -15.03
C VAL A 343 6.89 13.38 -14.45
N THR A 344 7.34 14.35 -15.25
CA THR A 344 7.52 15.72 -14.75
C THR A 344 6.20 16.31 -14.29
N LYS A 345 6.25 17.09 -13.21
CA LYS A 345 5.09 17.82 -12.64
C LYS A 345 4.23 18.50 -13.71
N ASP A 346 4.87 19.26 -14.62
CA ASP A 346 4.18 19.99 -15.68
C ASP A 346 3.42 19.06 -16.64
N ARG A 347 4.01 17.91 -16.99
CA ARG A 347 3.34 16.94 -17.87
C ARG A 347 2.15 16.28 -17.19
N VAL A 348 2.26 16.01 -15.89
CA VAL A 348 1.15 15.47 -15.08
C VAL A 348 0.04 16.50 -14.96
N ASP A 349 0.38 17.72 -14.56
CA ASP A 349 -0.60 18.80 -14.38
C ASP A 349 -1.28 19.17 -15.73
N ALA A 350 -0.55 19.17 -16.85
CA ALA A 350 -1.13 19.35 -18.19
C ALA A 350 -2.01 18.16 -18.64
N HIS A 351 -1.68 16.93 -18.23
CA HIS A 351 -2.56 15.79 -18.46
C HIS A 351 -3.86 15.93 -17.65
N LEU A 352 -3.75 16.26 -16.36
CA LEU A 352 -4.90 16.48 -15.49
C LEU A 352 -5.80 17.59 -16.02
N ALA A 353 -5.24 18.72 -16.46
CA ALA A 353 -5.99 19.84 -17.03
C ALA A 353 -6.73 19.50 -18.34
N ARG A 354 -6.18 18.59 -19.16
CA ARG A 354 -6.86 18.11 -20.37
C ARG A 354 -8.00 17.14 -20.03
N THR A 355 -7.80 16.30 -19.02
CA THR A 355 -8.81 15.36 -18.53
C THR A 355 -9.90 16.11 -17.75
N PHE A 356 -9.57 17.26 -17.15
CA PHE A 356 -10.42 18.17 -16.36
C PHE A 356 -10.27 19.61 -16.84
N PRO A 357 -10.84 19.96 -18.00
CA PRO A 357 -11.00 21.36 -18.31
C PRO A 357 -11.85 21.98 -17.19
N GLY A 358 -11.37 23.05 -16.57
CA GLY A 358 -12.18 23.86 -15.67
C GLY A 358 -13.49 24.30 -16.35
N PRO A 359 -14.45 24.87 -15.61
CA PRO A 359 -15.66 25.40 -16.23
C PRO A 359 -15.27 26.26 -17.42
N ARG A 360 -15.70 25.86 -18.63
CA ARG A 360 -15.48 26.70 -19.81
C ARG A 360 -16.27 27.97 -19.52
N HIS A 361 -15.56 29.07 -19.27
CA HIS A 361 -16.20 30.37 -19.28
C HIS A 361 -16.79 30.54 -20.68
N THR A 362 -18.09 30.33 -20.81
CA THR A 362 -18.86 30.84 -21.93
C THR A 362 -18.86 32.35 -21.76
N THR A 363 -17.87 33.00 -22.37
CA THR A 363 -17.94 34.42 -22.70
C THR A 363 -19.05 34.68 -23.70
#